data_AF-A0A529HU55-F1
#
_entry.id   AF-A0A529HU55-F1
#
_cell.length_a   1.000
_cell.length_b   1.000
_cell.length_c   1.000
_cell.angle_alpha   90.00
_cell.angle_beta   90.00
_cell.angle_gamma   90.00
#
_symmetry.space_group_name_H-M   'P 1'
#
loop_
_entity.id
_entity.type
_entity.pdbx_description
1 polymer ?
#
loop_
_entity_poly.entity_id
_entity_poly.type
_entity_poly.pdbx_seq_one_letter_code
_entity_poly.pdbx_strand_id
1 'polypeptide(L)'
;MNDPDALPVAVIGAGPVGLAAAVQLIQRGLPVKVYEAGVGIGTNLKDWGHVRVFTPWRYCVDQASRKRLEESGWTMPKPEAFPTADELIARYL
;
A
#
# COMPACT_ATOMS: atom_id res chain seq x y z
N MET A 1 -26.10 -5.49 -20.58
CA MET A 1 -25.39 -6.74 -20.24
C MET A 1 -24.11 -6.33 -19.54
N ASN A 2 -23.93 -6.69 -18.27
CA ASN A 2 -22.62 -6.55 -17.59
C ASN A 2 -21.70 -7.58 -18.24
N ASP A 3 -20.73 -7.11 -19.00
CA ASP A 3 -19.61 -7.93 -19.42
C ASP A 3 -18.79 -8.29 -18.16
N PRO A 4 -18.71 -9.57 -17.75
CA PRO A 4 -17.93 -9.97 -16.58
C PRO A 4 -16.46 -9.58 -16.73
N ASP A 5 -15.95 -9.51 -17.96
CA ASP A 5 -14.57 -9.12 -18.27
C ASP A 5 -14.35 -7.61 -18.15
N ALA A 6 -15.42 -6.82 -18.01
CA ALA A 6 -15.38 -5.38 -17.75
C ALA A 6 -15.52 -5.01 -16.26
N LEU A 7 -15.65 -6.00 -15.36
CA LEU A 7 -15.77 -5.73 -13.92
C LEU A 7 -14.43 -5.32 -13.29
N PRO A 8 -14.44 -4.41 -12.30
CA PRO A 8 -13.24 -4.06 -11.57
C PRO A 8 -12.72 -5.22 -10.73
N VAL A 9 -11.39 -5.32 -10.60
CA VAL A 9 -10.76 -6.22 -9.63
C VAL A 9 -11.05 -5.71 -8.21
N ALA A 10 -11.58 -6.60 -7.35
CA ALA A 10 -11.78 -6.30 -5.94
C ALA A 10 -10.54 -6.70 -5.14
N VAL A 11 -9.92 -5.72 -4.46
CA VAL A 11 -8.85 -5.97 -3.49
C VAL A 11 -9.44 -5.85 -2.09
N ILE A 12 -9.34 -6.92 -1.30
CA ILE A 12 -9.87 -6.98 0.06
C ILE A 12 -8.71 -6.80 1.04
N GLY A 13 -8.70 -5.67 1.74
CA GLY A 13 -7.66 -5.19 2.65
C GLY A 13 -6.92 -3.97 2.09
N ALA A 14 -6.95 -2.84 2.82
CA ALA A 14 -6.18 -1.63 2.52
C ALA A 14 -4.93 -1.51 3.41
N GLY A 15 -4.26 -2.64 3.66
CA GLY A 15 -2.90 -2.67 4.19
C GLY A 15 -1.85 -2.43 3.10
N PRO A 16 -0.55 -2.43 3.44
CA PRO A 16 0.54 -2.19 2.49
C PRO A 16 0.47 -3.07 1.23
N VAL A 17 0.22 -4.36 1.41
CA VAL A 17 0.16 -5.32 0.29
C VAL A 17 -1.05 -5.08 -0.61
N GLY A 18 -2.22 -4.79 -0.03
CA GLY A 18 -3.43 -4.53 -0.81
C GLY A 18 -3.32 -3.23 -1.62
N LEU A 19 -2.76 -2.18 -1.02
CA LEU A 19 -2.51 -0.92 -1.71
C LEU A 19 -1.45 -1.07 -2.81
N ALA A 20 -0.37 -1.82 -2.56
CA ALA A 20 0.61 -2.16 -3.60
C ALA A 20 -0.02 -2.92 -4.78
N ALA A 21 -0.89 -3.90 -4.49
CA ALA A 21 -1.65 -4.62 -5.51
C ALA A 21 -2.55 -3.67 -6.33
N ALA A 22 -3.25 -2.73 -5.66
CA ALA A 22 -4.07 -1.74 -6.34
C ALA A 22 -3.25 -0.84 -7.28
N VAL A 23 -2.07 -0.37 -6.84
CA VAL A 23 -1.18 0.44 -7.69
C VAL A 23 -0.70 -0.36 -8.91
N GLN A 24 -0.30 -1.62 -8.71
CA GLN A 24 0.11 -2.52 -9.79
C GLN A 24 -1.03 -2.74 -10.81
N LEU A 25 -2.28 -2.89 -10.36
CA LEU A 25 -3.45 -3.01 -11.24
C LEU A 25 -3.71 -1.72 -12.04
N ILE A 26 -3.64 -0.57 -11.37
CA ILE A 26 -3.79 0.75 -12.02
C ILE A 26 -2.73 0.94 -13.10
N GLN A 27 -1.47 0.57 -12.85
CA GLN A 27 -0.40 0.67 -13.86
C GLN A 27 -0.64 -0.21 -15.10
N ARG A 28 -1.44 -1.27 -14.97
CA ARG A 28 -1.82 -2.16 -16.09
C ARG A 28 -3.11 -1.71 -16.78
N GLY A 29 -3.69 -0.57 -16.39
CA GLY A 29 -4.96 -0.08 -16.93
C GLY A 29 -6.18 -0.89 -16.48
N LEU A 30 -6.05 -1.69 -15.42
CA LEU A 30 -7.15 -2.49 -14.90
C LEU A 30 -7.96 -1.69 -13.87
N PRO A 31 -9.29 -1.61 -14.01
CA PRO A 31 -10.13 -0.96 -13.02
C PRO A 31 -10.08 -1.74 -11.70
N VAL A 32 -9.92 -1.04 -10.58
CA VAL A 32 -9.76 -1.65 -9.25
C VAL A 32 -10.65 -0.97 -8.22
N LYS A 33 -11.17 -1.74 -7.28
CA LYS A 33 -11.83 -1.27 -6.05
C LYS A 33 -11.18 -1.92 -4.84
N VAL A 34 -10.74 -1.10 -3.89
CA VAL A 34 -10.15 -1.55 -2.62
C VAL A 34 -11.20 -1.44 -1.51
N TYR A 35 -11.33 -2.49 -0.71
CA TYR A 35 -12.23 -2.54 0.44
C TYR A 35 -11.43 -2.80 1.70
N GLU A 36 -11.73 -2.09 2.78
CA GLU A 36 -11.12 -2.27 4.09
C GLU A 36 -12.22 -2.40 5.14
N ALA A 37 -12.04 -3.33 6.07
CA ALA A 37 -13.00 -3.54 7.16
C ALA A 37 -12.83 -2.51 8.28
N GLY A 38 -11.60 -2.03 8.47
CA GLY A 38 -11.26 -0.98 9.43
C GLY A 38 -11.69 0.42 9.00
N VAL A 39 -11.59 1.35 9.95
CA VAL A 39 -11.97 2.76 9.79
C VAL A 39 -11.02 3.57 8.88
N GLY A 40 -9.90 2.97 8.47
CA GLY A 40 -8.93 3.58 7.56
C GLY A 40 -7.89 2.60 7.05
N ILE A 41 -6.97 3.09 6.23
CA ILE A 41 -5.87 2.29 5.68
C ILE A 41 -4.94 1.79 6.78
N GLY A 42 -4.33 0.61 6.55
CA GLY A 42 -3.38 0.02 7.48
C GLY A 42 -3.94 -0.26 8.88
N THR A 43 -5.26 -0.44 9.03
CA THR A 43 -5.89 -0.56 10.36
C THR A 43 -5.22 -1.63 11.24
N ASN A 44 -4.90 -2.81 10.70
CA ASN A 44 -4.20 -3.86 11.47
C ASN A 44 -2.81 -3.44 11.97
N LEU A 45 -2.09 -2.59 11.25
CA LEU A 45 -0.76 -2.11 11.69
C LEU A 45 -0.90 -1.21 12.93
N LYS A 46 -2.02 -0.49 13.09
CA LYS A 46 -2.24 0.42 14.24
C LYS A 46 -2.28 -0.34 15.57
N ASP A 47 -2.75 -1.58 15.57
CA ASP A 47 -2.83 -2.41 16.78
C ASP A 47 -1.44 -2.65 17.40
N TRP A 48 -0.39 -2.58 16.59
CA TRP A 48 1.00 -2.75 16.98
C TRP A 48 1.89 -1.62 16.44
N GLY A 49 1.34 -0.41 16.33
CA GLY A 49 1.98 0.77 15.73
C GLY A 49 3.42 1.04 16.20
N HIS A 50 3.67 0.83 17.49
CA HIS A 50 4.97 1.04 18.15
C HIS A 50 6.03 -0.03 17.84
N VAL A 51 5.65 -1.18 17.26
CA VAL A 51 6.57 -2.28 16.98
C VAL A 51 7.40 -1.97 15.73
N ARG A 52 8.72 -2.07 15.88
CA ARG A 52 9.68 -1.98 14.77
C ARG A 52 9.77 -3.31 14.04
N VAL A 53 9.56 -3.29 12.72
CA VAL A 53 9.71 -4.49 11.89
C VAL A 53 11.18 -4.78 11.61
N PHE A 54 11.51 -6.05 11.37
CA PHE A 54 12.86 -6.50 11.02
C PHE A 54 13.19 -6.33 9.53
N THR A 55 12.30 -5.71 8.76
CA THR A 55 12.45 -5.49 7.32
C THR A 55 12.79 -4.01 7.06
N PRO A 56 13.91 -3.70 6.39
CA PRO A 56 14.27 -2.31 6.10
C PRO A 56 13.34 -1.70 5.04
N TRP A 57 13.22 -0.37 5.05
CA TRP A 57 12.34 0.42 4.17
C TRP A 57 12.39 0.00 2.69
N ARG A 58 13.57 -0.31 2.16
CA ARG A 58 13.75 -0.71 0.76
C ARG A 58 12.92 -1.93 0.32
N TYR A 59 12.53 -2.78 1.27
CA TYR A 59 11.72 -3.97 1.03
C TYR A 59 10.27 -3.82 1.49
N CYS A 60 9.95 -2.77 2.26
CA CYS A 60 8.58 -2.50 2.72
C CYS A 60 7.72 -1.76 1.69
N VAL A 61 8.34 -1.19 0.66
CA VAL A 61 7.68 -0.34 -0.35
C VAL A 61 7.76 -1.02 -1.70
N ASP A 62 6.62 -1.30 -2.30
CA ASP A 62 6.53 -1.83 -3.66
C ASP A 62 7.06 -0.81 -4.69
N GLN A 63 7.72 -1.31 -5.75
CA GLN A 63 8.37 -0.47 -6.76
C GLN A 63 7.36 0.40 -7.54
N ALA A 64 6.19 -0.14 -7.86
CA ALA A 64 5.16 0.60 -8.58
C ALA A 64 4.56 1.72 -7.71
N SER A 65 4.36 1.42 -6.43
CA SER A 65 3.93 2.37 -5.40
C SER A 65 4.95 3.50 -5.22
N ARG A 66 6.22 3.15 -5.05
CA ARG A 66 7.32 4.11 -4.96
C ARG A 66 7.32 5.09 -6.13
N LYS A 67 7.31 4.57 -7.36
CA LYS A 67 7.34 5.41 -8.57
C LYS A 67 6.18 6.42 -8.58
N ARG A 68 4.96 5.95 -8.28
CA ARG A 68 3.76 6.79 -8.26
C ARG A 68 3.80 7.85 -7.13
N LEU A 69 4.35 7.50 -5.97
CA LEU A 69 4.49 8.43 -4.86
C LEU A 69 5.58 9.47 -5.13
N GLU A 70 6.71 9.08 -5.72
CA GLU A 70 7.78 10.02 -6.11
C GLU A 70 7.27 11.07 -7.12
N GLU A 71 6.34 10.70 -8.01
CA GLU A 71 5.66 11.63 -8.92
C GLU A 71 4.81 12.70 -8.19
N SER A 72 4.37 12.44 -6.96
CA SER A 72 3.66 13.41 -6.10
C SER A 72 4.58 14.17 -5.13
N GLY A 73 5.90 14.02 -5.27
CA GLY A 73 6.90 14.68 -4.41
C GLY A 73 7.20 13.94 -3.11
N TRP A 74 6.68 12.72 -2.93
CA TRP A 74 7.04 11.88 -1.80
C TRP A 74 8.51 11.44 -1.89
N THR A 75 9.18 11.33 -0.75
CA THR A 75 10.58 10.87 -0.68
C THR A 75 10.69 9.65 0.23
N MET A 76 11.34 8.60 -0.29
CA MET A 76 11.63 7.38 0.46
C MET A 76 12.43 7.69 1.74
N PRO A 77 12.01 7.18 2.91
CA PRO A 77 12.84 7.19 4.11
C PRO A 77 14.20 6.48 3.89
N LYS A 78 15.12 6.57 4.86
CA LYS A 78 16.45 5.94 4.71
C LYS A 78 16.31 4.45 4.37
N PRO A 79 16.81 3.96 3.21
CA PRO A 79 16.50 2.62 2.71
C PRO A 79 16.87 1.47 3.67
N GLU A 80 17.95 1.65 4.44
CA GLU A 80 18.48 0.69 5.41
C GLU A 80 17.88 0.83 6.82
N ALA A 81 17.05 1.84 7.06
CA ALA A 81 16.38 1.99 8.35
C ALA A 81 15.18 1.04 8.45
N PHE A 82 14.88 0.65 9.68
CA PHE A 82 13.79 -0.27 10.02
C PHE A 82 12.59 0.53 10.54
N PRO A 83 11.46 0.57 9.83
CA PRO A 83 10.30 1.30 10.27
C PRO A 83 9.57 0.61 11.43
N THR A 84 8.84 1.41 12.18
CA THR A 84 7.70 0.97 12.98
C THR A 84 6.45 0.81 12.13
N ALA A 85 5.43 0.09 12.62
CA ALA A 85 4.15 0.00 11.92
C ALA A 85 3.51 1.38 11.71
N ASP A 86 3.57 2.26 12.71
CA ASP A 86 3.05 3.63 12.58
C ASP A 86 3.81 4.44 11.54
N GLU A 87 5.13 4.24 11.42
CA GLU A 87 5.91 4.88 10.35
C GLU A 87 5.53 4.33 8.97
N LEU A 88 5.25 3.04 8.83
CA LEU A 88 4.73 2.48 7.57
C LEU A 88 3.41 3.15 7.17
N ILE A 89 2.49 3.36 8.13
CA ILE A 89 1.25 4.07 7.85
C ILE A 89 1.55 5.53 7.50
N ALA A 90 2.21 6.28 8.38
CA ALA A 90 2.35 7.73 8.24
C ALA A 90 3.26 8.18 7.09
N ARG A 91 4.20 7.34 6.66
CA ARG A 91 5.21 7.69 5.67
C ARG A 91 5.05 6.94 4.35
N TYR A 92 4.19 5.94 4.22
CA TYR A 92 4.04 5.20 2.97
C TYR A 92 2.58 5.05 2.53
N LEU A 93 1.65 4.82 3.46
CA LEU A 93 0.23 4.65 3.14
C LEU A 93 -0.51 6.00 3.12
#